data_AF-A0A0A7G2Z4-F1
#
_entry.id   AF-A0A0A7G2Z4-F1
#
_cell.length_a   1.000
_cell.length_b   1.000
_cell.length_c   1.000
_cell.angle_alpha   90.00
_cell.angle_beta   90.00
_cell.angle_gamma   90.00
#
_symmetry.space_group_name_H-M   'P 1'
#
loop_
_entity.id
_entity.type
_entity.pdbx_description
1 polymer ?
#
loop_
_entity_poly.entity_id
_entity_poly.type
_entity_poly.pdbx_seq_one_letter_code
_entity_poly.pdbx_strand_id
1 'polypeptide(L)'
;MKRNKKSFPMIKKFRPIIFWYECKFCKREFKMETGFKIIDKKVCYRAGTNPFINNYCCNECAKNEKEVKELIKKNKATFLPPRLRPLK
;
A
#
# COMPACT_ATOMS: atom_id res chain seq x y z
N MET A 1 -18.99 22.96 0.03
CA MET A 1 -18.05 22.09 -0.72
C MET A 1 -18.28 20.62 -0.36
N LYS A 2 -18.88 19.83 -1.26
CA LYS A 2 -18.98 18.37 -1.06
C LYS A 2 -17.58 17.76 -1.17
N ARG A 3 -16.94 17.43 -0.04
CA ARG A 3 -15.69 16.65 -0.03
C ARG A 3 -16.04 15.25 -0.54
N ASN A 4 -15.78 14.96 -1.81
CA ASN A 4 -15.83 13.59 -2.32
C ASN A 4 -14.94 12.72 -1.41
N LYS A 5 -15.57 11.82 -0.62
CA LYS A 5 -14.86 10.90 0.27
C LYS A 5 -14.06 9.95 -0.60
N LYS A 6 -12.78 10.28 -0.87
CA LYS A 6 -11.84 9.34 -1.48
C LYS A 6 -11.78 8.09 -0.59
N SER A 7 -12.19 6.96 -1.12
CA SER A 7 -12.09 5.68 -0.43
C SER A 7 -10.63 5.23 -0.41
N PHE A 8 -10.10 4.99 0.79
CA PHE A 8 -8.76 4.44 1.00
C PHE A 8 -8.85 2.93 1.20
N PRO A 9 -7.86 2.15 0.76
CA PRO A 9 -6.58 2.55 0.16
C PRO A 9 -6.72 2.93 -1.33
N MET A 10 -6.03 4.00 -1.75
CA MET A 10 -5.88 4.34 -3.16
C MET A 10 -4.68 3.59 -3.73
N ILE A 11 -4.87 2.89 -4.85
CA ILE A 11 -3.79 2.21 -5.56
C ILE A 11 -3.58 2.97 -6.87
N LYS A 12 -2.32 3.23 -7.20
CA LYS A 12 -1.93 3.86 -8.47
C LYS A 12 -0.81 3.05 -9.10
N LYS A 13 -0.87 2.85 -10.41
CA LYS A 13 0.29 2.37 -11.16
C LYS A 13 1.44 3.36 -11.00
N PHE A 14 2.62 2.83 -10.75
CA PHE A 14 3.83 3.60 -10.50
C PHE A 14 4.98 2.90 -11.18
N ARG A 15 5.84 3.66 -11.85
CA ARG A 15 7.09 3.13 -12.41
C ARG A 15 8.22 4.03 -11.92
N PRO A 16 9.13 3.52 -11.07
CA PRO A 16 10.26 4.30 -10.62
C PRO A 16 11.27 4.46 -11.75
N ILE A 17 11.64 5.71 -12.03
CA ILE A 17 12.56 6.05 -13.14
C ILE A 17 14.01 6.11 -12.63
N ILE A 18 14.23 6.62 -11.41
CA ILE A 18 15.58 6.98 -10.92
C ILE A 18 15.92 6.24 -9.62
N PHE A 19 14.98 6.16 -8.68
CA PHE A 19 15.20 5.58 -7.35
C PHE A 19 14.79 4.12 -7.26
N TRP A 20 15.46 3.37 -6.39
CA TRP A 20 15.05 2.03 -5.98
C TRP A 20 13.90 2.17 -4.97
N TYR A 21 12.92 1.28 -5.06
CA TYR A 21 11.83 1.20 -4.10
C TYR A 21 11.73 -0.21 -3.57
N GLU A 22 11.43 -0.34 -2.28
CA GLU A 22 11.22 -1.63 -1.65
C GLU A 22 9.75 -2.02 -1.74
N CYS A 23 9.48 -3.25 -2.19
CA CYS A 23 8.15 -3.81 -2.17
C CYS A 23 7.75 -4.16 -0.75
N LYS A 24 6.61 -3.63 -0.30
CA LYS A 24 6.09 -3.87 1.05
C LYS A 24 5.78 -5.34 1.36
N PHE A 25 5.48 -6.14 0.34
CA PHE A 25 5.03 -7.53 0.51
C PHE A 25 6.19 -8.52 0.50
N CYS A 26 7.08 -8.43 -0.49
CA CYS A 26 8.21 -9.34 -0.61
C CYS A 26 9.55 -8.75 -0.11
N LYS A 27 9.56 -7.49 0.32
CA LYS A 27 10.77 -6.74 0.73
C LYS A 27 11.88 -6.69 -0.33
N ARG A 28 11.54 -6.99 -1.58
CA ARG A 28 12.46 -6.90 -2.71
C ARG A 28 12.57 -5.46 -3.17
N GLU A 29 13.79 -5.02 -3.43
CA GLU A 29 14.05 -3.76 -4.09
C GLU A 29 13.80 -3.89 -5.60
N PHE A 30 13.09 -2.92 -6.16
CA PHE A 30 12.80 -2.85 -7.59
C PHE A 30 13.05 -1.45 -8.13
N LYS A 31 13.57 -1.39 -9.34
CA LYS A 31 13.89 -0.15 -10.07
C LYS A 31 13.57 -0.34 -11.54
N MET A 32 13.05 0.69 -12.20
CA MET A 32 12.62 0.65 -13.60
C MET A 32 11.50 -0.35 -13.94
N GLU A 33 11.03 -1.13 -12.97
CA GLU A 33 9.91 -2.06 -13.10
C GLU A 33 8.57 -1.39 -12.81
N THR A 34 7.53 -1.80 -13.53
CA THR A 34 6.17 -1.34 -13.25
C THR A 34 5.71 -1.92 -11.92
N GLY A 35 5.16 -1.09 -11.05
CA GLY A 35 4.61 -1.51 -9.77
C GLY A 35 3.37 -0.71 -9.42
N PHE A 36 2.99 -0.80 -8.14
CA PHE A 36 1.83 -0.12 -7.60
C PHE A 36 2.22 0.68 -6.37
N LYS A 37 1.89 1.98 -6.38
CA LYS A 37 1.94 2.84 -5.20
C LYS A 37 0.63 2.72 -4.45
N ILE A 38 0.72 2.34 -3.18
CA ILE A 38 -0.41 2.15 -2.29
C ILE A 38 -0.46 3.34 -1.33
N ILE A 39 -1.49 4.16 -1.44
CA ILE A 39 -1.67 5.32 -0.56
C ILE A 39 -2.81 4.98 0.40
N ASP A 40 -2.46 4.65 1.64
CA ASP A 40 -3.42 4.47 2.73
C ASP A 40 -3.17 5.52 3.82
N LYS A 41 -3.82 6.68 3.67
CA LYS A 41 -3.67 7.77 4.64
C LYS A 41 -4.11 7.35 6.03
N LYS A 42 -5.16 6.52 6.16
CA LYS A 42 -5.69 6.12 7.47
C LYS A 42 -4.66 5.30 8.26
N VAL A 43 -3.96 4.38 7.59
CA VAL A 43 -2.89 3.60 8.22
C VAL A 43 -1.68 4.49 8.51
N CYS A 44 -1.26 5.33 7.56
CA CYS A 44 -0.09 6.18 7.70
C CYS A 44 -0.22 7.23 8.81
N TYR A 45 -1.35 7.95 8.89
CA TYR A 45 -1.62 8.88 10.01
C TYR A 45 -1.62 8.16 11.37
N ARG A 46 -2.19 6.95 11.44
CA ARG A 46 -2.20 6.16 12.68
C ARG A 46 -0.82 5.66 13.09
N ALA A 47 0.04 5.36 12.12
CA ALA A 47 1.40 4.91 12.34
C ALA A 47 2.42 6.06 12.49
N GLY A 48 1.98 7.32 12.43
CA GLY A 48 2.88 8.48 12.42
C GLY A 48 3.82 8.53 11.21
N THR A 49 3.50 7.81 10.14
CA THR A 49 4.33 7.71 8.93
C THR A 49 3.75 8.53 7.80
N ASN A 50 4.62 9.08 6.94
CA ASN A 50 4.18 9.86 5.80
C ASN A 50 3.52 8.93 4.74
N PRO A 51 2.26 9.18 4.32
CA PRO A 51 1.54 8.33 3.36
C PRO A 51 2.20 8.21 1.98
N PHE A 52 3.17 9.07 1.68
CA PHE A 52 3.86 9.08 0.40
C PHE A 52 5.14 8.26 0.35
N ILE A 53 5.69 7.83 1.50
CA ILE A 53 7.09 7.43 1.57
C ILE A 53 7.31 5.92 1.44
N ASN A 54 6.46 5.02 1.98
CA ASN A 54 6.87 3.59 2.14
C ASN A 54 5.86 2.50 1.75
N ASN A 55 4.99 2.73 0.76
CA ASN A 55 3.99 1.72 0.41
C ASN A 55 3.98 1.44 -1.09
N TYR A 56 4.84 0.53 -1.50
CA TYR A 56 5.01 0.11 -2.88
C TYR A 56 4.81 -1.40 -3.02
N CYS A 57 4.35 -1.84 -4.18
CA CYS A 57 4.20 -3.24 -4.55
C CYS A 57 4.89 -3.44 -5.90
N CYS A 58 5.78 -4.43 -6.02
CA CYS A 58 6.40 -4.80 -7.29
C CYS A 58 5.41 -5.59 -8.18
N ASN A 59 5.72 -5.69 -9.47
CA ASN A 59 4.91 -6.45 -10.44
C ASN A 59 4.84 -7.95 -10.13
N GLU A 60 5.86 -8.49 -9.46
CA GLU A 60 5.93 -9.91 -9.14
C GLU A 60 4.90 -10.30 -8.08
N CYS A 61 4.67 -9.42 -7.09
CA CYS A 61 3.66 -9.65 -6.05
C CYS A 61 2.24 -9.49 -6.61
N ALA A 62 2.03 -8.53 -7.50
CA ALA A 62 0.75 -8.29 -8.12
C ALA A 62 0.93 -7.65 -9.49
N LYS A 63 0.23 -8.19 -10.48
CA LYS A 63 0.16 -7.66 -11.85
C LYS A 63 -0.98 -6.67 -12.00
N ASN A 64 -2.00 -6.76 -11.14
CA ASN A 64 -3.24 -6.00 -11.23
C ASN A 64 -3.62 -5.27 -9.94
N GLU A 65 -4.34 -4.15 -10.05
CA GLU A 65 -4.85 -3.40 -8.88
C GLU A 65 -5.76 -4.25 -7.97
N LYS A 66 -6.48 -5.22 -8.54
CA LYS A 66 -7.33 -6.14 -7.77
C LYS A 66 -6.51 -7.03 -6.84
N GLU A 67 -5.44 -7.63 -7.35
CA GLU A 67 -4.52 -8.47 -6.58
C GLU A 67 -3.84 -7.65 -5.47
N VAL A 68 -3.44 -6.40 -5.78
CA VAL A 68 -2.92 -5.48 -4.77
C VAL A 68 -3.94 -5.24 -3.66
N LYS A 69 -5.23 -5.04 -3.98
CA LYS A 69 -6.29 -4.88 -2.96
C LYS A 69 -6.43 -6.14 -2.11
N GLU A 70 -6.35 -7.32 -2.71
CA GLU A 70 -6.43 -8.59 -1.97
C GLU A 70 -5.22 -8.80 -1.06
N LEU A 71 -4.01 -8.52 -1.53
CA LEU A 71 -2.79 -8.55 -0.73
C LEU A 71 -2.86 -7.56 0.43
N ILE A 72 -3.37 -6.34 0.20
CA ILE A 72 -3.60 -5.38 1.27
C ILE A 72 -4.63 -5.91 2.26
N LYS A 73 -5.73 -6.54 1.82
CA LYS A 73 -6.74 -7.12 2.73
C LYS A 73 -6.14 -8.26 3.57
N LYS A 74 -5.41 -9.18 2.95
CA LYS A 74 -4.71 -10.28 3.64
C LYS A 74 -3.72 -9.76 4.68
N ASN A 75 -2.94 -8.74 4.33
CA ASN A 75 -1.96 -8.14 5.24
C ASN A 75 -2.57 -7.13 6.23
N LYS A 76 -3.74 -6.54 5.97
CA LYS A 76 -4.41 -5.59 6.88
C LYS A 76 -4.80 -6.23 8.21
N ALA A 77 -5.00 -7.55 8.26
CA ALA A 77 -5.18 -8.28 9.52
C ALA A 77 -3.99 -8.08 10.48
N THR A 78 -2.79 -7.84 9.94
CA THR A 78 -1.55 -7.64 10.69
C THR A 78 -1.28 -6.18 11.07
N PHE A 79 -1.98 -5.22 10.46
CA PHE A 79 -1.76 -3.77 10.66
C PHE A 79 -2.88 -3.05 11.44
N LEU A 80 -3.86 -3.80 11.98
CA LEU A 80 -4.82 -3.22 12.92
C LEU A 80 -4.14 -3.07 14.27
N PRO A 81 -4.16 -1.87 14.90
CA PRO A 81 -3.75 -1.75 16.30
C PRO A 81 -4.57 -2.74 17.13
N PRO A 82 -4.04 -3.27 18.25
CA PRO A 82 -4.68 -4.34 19.03
C PRO A 82 -6.17 -4.10 19.33
N ARG A 83 -6.56 -2.82 19.48
CA ARG A 83 -7.93 -2.34 19.73
C ARG A 83 -8.95 -2.56 18.61
N LEU A 84 -8.53 -2.94 17.40
CA LEU A 84 -9.43 -3.15 16.25
C LEU A 84 -9.31 -4.55 15.63
N ARG A 85 -8.51 -5.45 16.24
CA ARG A 85 -8.59 -6.86 15.88
C ARG A 85 -9.96 -7.37 16.34
N PRO A 86 -10.73 -8.07 15.49
CA PRO A 86 -11.88 -8.81 15.98
C PRO A 86 -11.37 -9.74 17.08
N LEU A 87 -11.94 -9.61 18.29
CA LEU A 87 -11.73 -10.58 19.36
C LEU A 87 -12.22 -11.91 18.81
N LYS A 88 -11.29 -12.85 18.67
CA LYS A 88 -11.59 -14.23 18.30
C LYS A 88 -12.18 -14.95 19.50
#